data_AF-A0A6J7R7K3-F1
#
_entry.id   AF-A0A6J7R7K3-F1
#
_cell.length_a   1.000
_cell.length_b   1.000
_cell.length_c   1.000
_cell.angle_alpha   90.00
_cell.angle_beta   90.00
_cell.angle_gamma   90.00
#
_symmetry.space_group_name_H-M   'P 1'
#
loop_
_entity.id
_entity.type
_entity.pdbx_description
1 polymer ?
#
loop_
_entity_poly.entity_id
_entity_poly.type
_entity_poly.pdbx_seq_one_letter_code
_entity_poly.pdbx_strand_id
1 'polypeptide(L)'
;MRVFIGVDAAATVEQRVALAISELRRTGAFDRSNLLIQAPAGTGFANSTPVDILEILTRGDSASVVVGYGLLPSFLSLGKVAIAAQTQKLLLDSIRNELATRNKRPRLLLYGESLGAKVQEAAVPAGPIDLDYYNIAAALWVGTPGGKVADGFHALCSQESITVDRPEEIPAVLPATRPRVWFLEHDGDPVVRFRPALISTRPAWLPLDGTRGRNIPESMTWRPGITYFQSFVDTMFATNVKPGDFQSLGHDYRADLGAVTTAAYDLPADSVTAARLEGHLRVLETAKAELIAQTDKGAQ
;
A
#
# COMPACT_ATOMS: atom_id res chain seq x y z
N MET A 1 8.30 -14.85 -6.94
CA MET A 1 9.26 -15.20 -5.85
C MET A 1 9.13 -14.18 -4.75
N ARG A 2 9.13 -14.57 -3.47
CA ARG A 2 8.83 -13.65 -2.36
C ARG A 2 9.95 -13.70 -1.32
N VAL A 3 10.60 -12.57 -1.05
CA VAL A 3 11.61 -12.41 0.00
C VAL A 3 11.00 -11.61 1.15
N PHE A 4 10.94 -12.21 2.33
CA PHE A 4 10.49 -11.55 3.54
C PHE A 4 11.56 -11.67 4.62
N ILE A 5 12.10 -10.54 5.06
CA ILE A 5 13.06 -10.48 6.17
C ILE A 5 12.34 -10.01 7.43
N GLY A 6 12.16 -10.93 8.37
CA GLY A 6 11.58 -10.62 9.67
C GLY A 6 12.48 -9.72 10.52
N VAL A 7 11.89 -9.08 11.53
CA VAL A 7 12.62 -8.22 12.47
C VAL A 7 13.70 -8.99 13.23
N ASP A 8 13.43 -10.26 13.56
CA ASP A 8 14.33 -11.11 14.33
C ASP A 8 15.43 -11.76 13.48
N ALA A 9 15.43 -11.55 12.15
CA ALA A 9 16.41 -12.13 11.25
C ALA A 9 17.83 -11.54 11.44
N ALA A 10 17.93 -10.32 11.98
CA ALA A 10 19.20 -9.66 12.27
C ALA A 10 19.02 -8.50 13.25
N ALA A 11 20.06 -8.18 14.02
CA ALA A 11 19.99 -7.18 15.09
C ALA A 11 19.77 -5.75 14.55
N THR A 12 20.44 -5.38 13.45
CA THR A 12 20.37 -4.01 12.91
C THR A 12 19.55 -3.93 11.62
N VAL A 13 19.14 -2.71 11.25
CA VAL A 13 18.44 -2.43 9.98
C VAL A 13 19.35 -2.76 8.80
N GLU A 14 20.63 -2.39 8.87
CA GLU A 14 21.63 -2.62 7.85
C GLU A 14 21.84 -4.11 7.60
N GLN A 15 21.93 -4.91 8.67
CA GLN A 15 22.07 -6.36 8.56
C GLN A 15 20.83 -7.00 7.93
N ARG A 16 19.62 -6.56 8.30
CA ARG A 16 18.37 -7.03 7.70
C ARG A 16 18.26 -6.67 6.21
N VAL A 17 18.64 -5.45 5.83
CA VAL A 17 18.67 -5.05 4.41
C VAL A 17 19.74 -5.85 3.65
N ALA A 18 20.94 -6.04 4.22
CA ALA A 18 21.98 -6.85 3.60
C ALA A 18 21.51 -8.31 3.36
N LEU A 19 20.79 -8.90 4.32
CA LEU A 19 20.14 -10.20 4.15
C LEU A 19 19.10 -10.18 3.02
N ALA A 20 18.26 -9.14 2.94
CA ALA A 20 17.29 -8.99 1.85
C ALA A 20 17.96 -8.99 0.48
N ILE A 21 19.03 -8.21 0.33
CA ILE A 21 19.81 -8.14 -0.92
C ILE A 21 20.48 -9.47 -1.24
N SER A 22 21.04 -10.15 -0.23
CA SER A 22 21.63 -11.49 -0.40
C SER A 22 20.59 -12.49 -0.89
N GLU A 23 19.39 -12.50 -0.31
CA GLU A 23 18.30 -13.39 -0.72
C GLU A 23 17.78 -13.05 -2.12
N LEU A 24 17.66 -11.76 -2.47
CA LEU A 24 17.30 -11.34 -3.83
C LEU A 24 18.33 -11.80 -4.87
N ARG A 25 19.63 -11.75 -4.55
CA ARG A 25 20.68 -12.31 -5.41
C ARG A 25 20.57 -13.83 -5.51
N ARG A 26 20.49 -14.52 -4.36
CA ARG A 26 20.44 -15.99 -4.28
C ARG A 26 19.28 -16.59 -5.06
N THR A 27 18.17 -15.87 -5.12
CA THR A 27 16.93 -16.29 -5.79
C THR A 27 16.84 -15.87 -7.26
N GLY A 28 17.78 -15.06 -7.76
CA GLY A 28 17.69 -14.50 -9.13
C GLY A 28 16.57 -13.48 -9.28
N ALA A 29 16.17 -12.80 -8.20
CA ALA A 29 15.10 -11.81 -8.23
C ALA A 29 15.42 -10.63 -9.16
N PHE A 30 16.69 -10.23 -9.26
CA PHE A 30 17.14 -9.15 -10.16
C PHE A 30 17.14 -9.53 -11.64
N ASP A 31 16.90 -10.81 -11.98
CA ASP A 31 16.77 -11.27 -13.37
C ASP A 31 15.31 -11.31 -13.84
N ARG A 32 14.36 -11.05 -12.94
CA ARG A 32 12.93 -10.92 -13.27
C ARG A 32 12.65 -9.61 -14.00
N SER A 33 11.52 -9.55 -14.70
CA SER A 33 11.08 -8.31 -15.34
C SER A 33 10.47 -7.30 -14.36
N ASN A 34 9.97 -7.75 -13.19
CA ASN A 34 9.35 -6.88 -12.19
C ASN A 34 9.86 -7.21 -10.78
N LEU A 35 10.18 -6.19 -9.99
CA LEU A 35 10.53 -6.29 -8.58
C LEU A 35 9.63 -5.36 -7.76
N LEU A 36 8.73 -5.95 -6.97
CA LEU A 36 7.80 -5.25 -6.09
C LEU A 36 8.42 -5.05 -4.70
N ILE A 37 8.63 -3.80 -4.31
CA ILE A 37 9.19 -3.39 -3.03
C ILE A 37 8.04 -2.94 -2.14
N GLN A 38 7.79 -3.71 -1.09
CA GLN A 38 6.68 -3.46 -0.18
C GLN A 38 7.19 -2.88 1.14
N ALA A 39 6.48 -1.87 1.65
CA ALA A 39 6.61 -1.43 3.03
C ALA A 39 5.55 -2.13 3.89
N PRO A 40 5.94 -2.95 4.90
CA PRO A 40 4.98 -3.60 5.76
C PRO A 40 4.34 -2.59 6.72
N ALA A 41 3.21 -2.95 7.33
CA ALA A 41 2.66 -2.25 8.48
C ALA A 41 3.43 -2.59 9.77
N GLY A 42 3.05 -1.98 10.89
CA GLY A 42 3.78 -2.07 12.16
C GLY A 42 3.92 -3.48 12.75
N THR A 43 2.98 -4.37 12.40
CA THR A 43 2.96 -5.79 12.79
C THR A 43 3.84 -6.67 11.91
N GLY A 44 4.46 -6.11 10.87
CA GLY A 44 5.11 -6.86 9.80
C GLY A 44 4.15 -7.31 8.70
N PHE A 45 2.87 -6.95 8.76
CA PHE A 45 1.89 -7.29 7.73
C PHE A 45 2.27 -6.65 6.39
N ALA A 46 2.39 -7.47 5.36
CA ALA A 46 2.52 -7.04 3.97
C ALA A 46 1.40 -7.70 3.17
N ASN A 47 0.61 -6.90 2.46
CA ASN A 47 -0.51 -7.41 1.68
C ASN A 47 -0.01 -8.32 0.55
N SER A 48 -0.53 -9.54 0.48
CA SER A 48 -0.16 -10.50 -0.56
C SER A 48 -0.87 -10.23 -1.88
N THR A 49 -2.04 -9.59 -1.87
CA THR A 49 -2.90 -9.41 -3.05
C THR A 49 -2.14 -8.76 -4.24
N PRO A 50 -1.40 -7.64 -4.09
CA PRO A 50 -0.63 -7.08 -5.20
C PRO A 50 0.48 -8.02 -5.71
N VAL A 51 1.05 -8.83 -4.83
CA VAL A 51 2.06 -9.85 -5.20
C VAL A 51 1.40 -10.97 -5.99
N ASP A 52 0.23 -11.46 -5.54
CA ASP A 52 -0.56 -12.49 -6.21
C ASP A 52 -0.95 -12.03 -7.62
N ILE A 53 -1.46 -10.81 -7.76
CA ILE A 53 -1.81 -10.18 -9.06
C ILE A 53 -0.59 -10.13 -9.98
N LEU A 54 0.54 -9.62 -9.47
CA LEU A 54 1.75 -9.50 -10.25
C LEU A 54 2.26 -10.86 -10.70
N GLU A 55 2.30 -11.86 -9.80
CA GLU A 55 2.73 -13.23 -10.15
C GLU A 55 1.80 -13.89 -11.17
N ILE A 56 0.48 -13.72 -11.06
CA ILE A 56 -0.50 -14.27 -12.01
C ILE A 56 -0.35 -13.63 -13.39
N LEU A 57 -0.42 -12.29 -13.47
CA LEU A 57 -0.43 -11.58 -14.75
C LEU A 57 0.92 -11.58 -15.47
N THR A 58 2.02 -11.72 -14.72
CA THR A 58 3.37 -11.87 -15.30
C THR A 58 3.80 -13.33 -15.47
N ARG A 59 2.93 -14.30 -15.18
CA ARG A 59 3.23 -15.75 -15.23
C ARG A 59 4.47 -16.12 -14.41
N GLY A 60 4.64 -15.49 -13.26
CA GLY A 60 5.76 -15.68 -12.35
C GLY A 60 7.05 -14.93 -12.73
N ASP A 61 7.04 -14.08 -13.76
CA ASP A 61 8.16 -13.18 -14.08
C ASP A 61 8.19 -11.94 -13.18
N SER A 62 8.19 -12.20 -11.86
CA SER A 62 8.20 -11.20 -10.82
C SER A 62 8.90 -11.69 -9.55
N ALA A 63 9.41 -10.73 -8.80
CA ALA A 63 9.88 -10.91 -7.44
C ALA A 63 9.25 -9.85 -6.52
N SER A 64 9.12 -10.16 -5.23
CA SER A 64 8.75 -9.19 -4.20
C SER A 64 9.73 -9.23 -3.03
N VAL A 65 9.90 -8.08 -2.37
CA VAL A 65 10.73 -7.93 -1.18
C VAL A 65 10.02 -7.10 -0.11
N VAL A 66 10.09 -7.60 1.13
CA VAL A 66 9.62 -6.93 2.34
C VAL A 66 10.71 -7.05 3.41
N VAL A 67 11.00 -5.94 4.10
CA VAL A 67 11.86 -5.94 5.29
C VAL A 67 11.07 -5.40 6.48
N GLY A 68 10.88 -6.24 7.50
CA GLY A 68 10.19 -5.88 8.72
C GLY A 68 10.98 -4.92 9.61
N TYR A 69 10.30 -3.96 10.21
CA TYR A 69 10.89 -2.97 11.13
C TYR A 69 10.33 -3.05 12.55
N GLY A 70 9.24 -3.79 12.78
CA GLY A 70 8.62 -3.95 14.10
C GLY A 70 7.61 -5.10 14.13
N LEU A 71 7.17 -5.45 15.35
CA LEU A 71 6.15 -6.45 15.65
C LEU A 71 4.98 -5.84 16.48
N LEU A 72 4.84 -4.51 16.47
CA LEU A 72 3.84 -3.83 17.30
C LEU A 72 2.56 -3.55 16.49
N PRO A 73 1.36 -3.69 17.09
CA PRO A 73 0.10 -3.24 16.47
C PRO A 73 0.25 -1.86 15.80
N SER A 74 -0.33 -1.68 14.60
CA SER A 74 -0.04 -0.53 13.72
C SER A 74 -0.22 0.83 14.41
N PHE A 75 -1.22 0.99 15.30
CA PHE A 75 -1.43 2.23 16.05
C PHE A 75 -0.30 2.54 17.05
N LEU A 76 0.32 1.52 17.67
CA LEU A 76 1.48 1.66 18.56
C LEU A 76 2.79 1.89 17.78
N SER A 77 2.78 1.60 16.48
CA SER A 77 3.94 1.77 15.60
C SER A 77 4.03 3.16 14.95
N LEU A 78 3.09 4.08 15.21
CA LEU A 78 3.14 5.45 14.68
C LEU A 78 4.43 6.19 15.07
N GLY A 79 4.98 5.93 16.26
CA GLY A 79 6.29 6.47 16.69
C GLY A 79 7.50 5.82 16.00
N LYS A 80 7.30 4.74 15.23
CA LYS A 80 8.35 4.00 14.52
C LYS A 80 8.40 4.30 13.01
N VAL A 81 7.58 5.24 12.51
CA VAL A 81 7.60 5.61 11.08
C VAL A 81 8.99 6.03 10.63
N ALA A 82 9.76 6.77 11.46
CA ALA A 82 11.10 7.20 11.10
C ALA A 82 12.08 6.02 10.86
N ILE A 83 12.12 5.03 11.77
CA ILE A 83 12.99 3.85 11.60
C ILE A 83 12.52 2.95 10.45
N ALA A 84 11.21 2.86 10.24
CA ALA A 84 10.62 2.12 9.14
C ALA A 84 10.97 2.77 7.78
N ALA A 85 10.86 4.10 7.69
CA ALA A 85 11.23 4.88 6.51
C ALA A 85 12.74 4.79 6.24
N GLN A 86 13.57 4.81 7.29
CA GLN A 86 15.01 4.57 7.17
C GLN A 86 15.30 3.16 6.62
N THR A 87 14.57 2.14 7.08
CA THR A 87 14.69 0.77 6.57
C THR A 87 14.33 0.69 5.08
N GLN A 88 13.22 1.31 4.67
CA GLN A 88 12.80 1.37 3.27
C GLN A 88 13.81 2.14 2.40
N LYS A 89 14.30 3.28 2.88
CA LYS A 89 15.32 4.07 2.17
C LYS A 89 16.60 3.27 1.96
N LEU A 90 17.09 2.60 3.01
CA LEU A 90 18.30 1.77 2.90
C LEU A 90 18.11 0.59 1.94
N LEU A 91 16.92 -0.01 1.90
CA LEU A 91 16.58 -1.05 0.94
C LEU A 91 16.59 -0.51 -0.51
N LEU A 92 15.99 0.66 -0.74
CA LEU A 92 15.99 1.33 -2.06
C LEU A 92 17.40 1.69 -2.51
N ASP A 93 18.21 2.29 -1.64
CA ASP A 93 19.63 2.61 -1.90
C ASP A 93 20.42 1.34 -2.27
N SER A 94 20.20 0.25 -1.53
CA SER A 94 20.90 -1.01 -1.77
C SER A 94 20.48 -1.69 -3.08
N ILE A 95 19.19 -1.66 -3.42
CA ILE A 95 18.67 -2.16 -4.70
C ILE A 95 19.22 -1.31 -5.85
N ARG A 96 19.20 0.01 -5.73
CA ARG A 96 19.75 0.92 -6.76
C ARG A 96 21.24 0.63 -7.01
N ASN A 97 22.01 0.46 -5.93
CA ASN A 97 23.44 0.13 -6.03
C ASN A 97 23.66 -1.24 -6.68
N GLU A 98 22.85 -2.24 -6.35
CA GLU A 98 22.89 -3.56 -6.99
C GLU A 98 22.60 -3.47 -8.50
N LEU A 99 21.62 -2.67 -8.90
CA LEU A 99 21.22 -2.53 -10.30
C LEU A 99 22.20 -1.69 -11.13
N ALA A 100 23.03 -0.86 -10.50
CA ALA A 100 23.96 0.04 -11.20
C ALA A 100 24.93 -0.71 -12.13
N THR A 101 25.34 -1.93 -11.76
CA THR A 101 26.29 -2.77 -12.51
C THR A 101 25.61 -3.79 -13.41
N ARG A 102 24.28 -3.89 -13.39
CA ARG A 102 23.53 -4.91 -14.16
C ARG A 102 23.07 -4.39 -15.51
N ASN A 103 23.18 -5.24 -16.52
CA ASN A 103 22.68 -5.01 -17.87
C ASN A 103 21.16 -5.21 -17.97
N LYS A 104 20.63 -6.26 -17.32
CA LYS A 104 19.19 -6.50 -17.17
C LYS A 104 18.74 -5.94 -15.82
N ARG A 105 17.69 -5.12 -15.84
CA ARG A 105 17.12 -4.49 -14.65
C ARG A 105 15.60 -4.71 -14.63
N PRO A 106 15.02 -5.16 -13.50
CA PRO A 106 13.57 -5.23 -13.36
C PRO A 106 12.97 -3.82 -13.36
N ARG A 107 11.70 -3.71 -13.75
CA ARG A 107 10.86 -2.58 -13.38
C ARG A 107 10.71 -2.60 -11.86
N LEU A 108 11.07 -1.50 -11.20
CA LEU A 108 10.89 -1.33 -9.77
C LEU A 108 9.49 -0.80 -9.50
N LEU A 109 8.72 -1.55 -8.70
CA LEU A 109 7.35 -1.22 -8.34
C LEU A 109 7.30 -0.99 -6.82
N LEU A 110 6.62 0.06 -6.38
CA LEU A 110 6.41 0.34 -4.97
C LEU A 110 4.97 0.00 -4.57
N TYR A 111 4.82 -0.59 -3.39
CA TYR A 111 3.53 -0.79 -2.75
C TYR A 111 3.58 -0.50 -1.25
N GLY A 112 2.57 0.21 -0.77
CA GLY A 112 2.31 0.32 0.65
C GLY A 112 0.81 0.46 0.90
N GLU A 113 0.36 -0.11 2.02
CA GLU A 113 -1.02 0.01 2.48
C GLU A 113 -1.03 0.55 3.90
N SER A 114 -1.93 1.49 4.18
CA SER A 114 -2.11 2.08 5.50
C SER A 114 -0.80 2.67 6.05
N LEU A 115 -0.35 2.20 7.22
CA LEU A 115 0.95 2.59 7.78
C LEU A 115 2.13 2.27 6.85
N GLY A 116 2.05 1.18 6.07
CA GLY A 116 3.06 0.83 5.07
C GLY A 116 3.18 1.90 3.98
N ALA A 117 2.05 2.44 3.51
CA ALA A 117 2.04 3.53 2.54
C ALA A 117 2.76 4.76 3.11
N LYS A 118 2.36 5.19 4.31
CA LYS A 118 2.99 6.31 5.03
C LYS A 118 4.49 6.14 5.25
N VAL A 119 4.93 4.91 5.56
CA VAL A 119 6.35 4.56 5.71
C VAL A 119 7.09 4.70 4.39
N GLN A 120 6.49 4.23 3.29
CA GLN A 120 7.11 4.28 1.98
C GLN A 120 7.17 5.70 1.43
N GLU A 121 6.11 6.48 1.56
CA GLU A 121 6.09 7.92 1.23
C GLU A 121 7.17 8.69 2.01
N ALA A 122 7.35 8.40 3.31
CA ALA A 122 8.40 8.99 4.13
C ALA A 122 9.82 8.57 3.74
N ALA A 123 9.99 7.44 3.01
CA ALA A 123 11.28 7.02 2.46
C ALA A 123 11.61 7.70 1.12
N VAL A 124 10.61 8.26 0.44
CA VAL A 124 10.75 9.04 -0.81
C VAL A 124 10.15 10.46 -0.66
N PRO A 125 10.57 11.26 0.34
CA PRO A 125 9.91 12.51 0.68
C PRO A 125 9.92 13.59 -0.42
N ALA A 126 10.77 13.46 -1.44
CA ALA A 126 10.78 14.34 -2.61
C ALA A 126 9.86 13.85 -3.75
N GLY A 127 9.06 12.80 -3.51
CA GLY A 127 8.02 12.32 -4.42
C GLY A 127 8.60 11.95 -5.79
N PRO A 128 8.10 12.54 -6.90
CA PRO A 128 8.61 12.30 -8.26
C PRO A 128 10.13 12.33 -8.41
N ILE A 129 10.81 13.25 -7.72
CA ILE A 129 12.28 13.40 -7.80
C ILE A 129 12.98 12.15 -7.24
N ASP A 130 12.48 11.60 -6.14
CA ASP A 130 13.02 10.37 -5.57
C ASP A 130 12.66 9.16 -6.45
N LEU A 131 11.46 9.14 -7.06
CA LEU A 131 11.09 8.11 -8.02
C LEU A 131 12.03 8.08 -9.23
N ASP A 132 12.44 9.25 -9.73
CA ASP A 132 13.46 9.36 -10.78
C ASP A 132 14.82 8.86 -10.29
N TYR A 133 15.25 9.26 -9.09
CA TYR A 133 16.53 8.88 -8.50
C TYR A 133 16.68 7.36 -8.35
N TYR A 134 15.62 6.67 -7.93
CA TYR A 134 15.59 5.20 -7.78
C TYR A 134 15.15 4.46 -9.05
N ASN A 135 14.76 5.18 -10.12
CA ASN A 135 14.20 4.60 -11.34
C ASN A 135 12.97 3.72 -11.07
N ILE A 136 12.03 4.25 -10.28
CA ILE A 136 10.75 3.60 -9.98
C ILE A 136 9.82 3.72 -11.19
N ALA A 137 9.30 2.57 -11.62
CA ALA A 137 8.40 2.48 -12.77
C ALA A 137 6.95 2.82 -12.40
N ALA A 138 6.51 2.43 -11.21
CA ALA A 138 5.18 2.78 -10.68
C ALA A 138 5.14 2.58 -9.15
N ALA A 139 4.25 3.31 -8.48
CA ALA A 139 3.97 3.23 -7.06
C ALA A 139 2.46 3.20 -6.82
N LEU A 140 2.02 2.30 -5.94
CA LEU A 140 0.63 2.20 -5.48
C LEU A 140 0.58 2.33 -3.96
N TRP A 141 -0.06 3.39 -3.48
CA TRP A 141 -0.28 3.66 -2.07
C TRP A 141 -1.77 3.60 -1.75
N VAL A 142 -2.12 2.81 -0.74
CA VAL A 142 -3.50 2.46 -0.44
C VAL A 142 -3.85 2.91 0.96
N GLY A 143 -4.91 3.71 1.12
CA GLY A 143 -5.44 4.12 2.41
C GLY A 143 -4.43 4.83 3.33
N THR A 144 -3.57 5.69 2.79
CA THR A 144 -2.55 6.38 3.59
C THR A 144 -3.18 7.16 4.75
N PRO A 145 -2.73 6.99 6.01
CA PRO A 145 -3.22 7.79 7.13
C PRO A 145 -3.01 9.28 6.90
N GLY A 146 -4.13 10.02 6.92
CA GLY A 146 -4.19 11.41 6.49
C GLY A 146 -3.47 12.41 7.39
N GLY A 147 -3.62 13.69 7.03
CA GLY A 147 -3.04 14.84 7.71
C GLY A 147 -2.01 15.56 6.85
N LYS A 148 -1.43 16.65 7.39
CA LYS A 148 -0.63 17.61 6.61
C LYS A 148 0.52 17.00 5.80
N VAL A 149 1.14 15.92 6.31
CA VAL A 149 2.24 15.23 5.60
C VAL A 149 1.70 14.51 4.37
N ALA A 150 0.62 13.74 4.51
CA ALA A 150 -0.03 13.06 3.40
C ALA A 150 -0.60 14.07 2.38
N ASP A 151 -1.28 15.13 2.86
CA ASP A 151 -1.81 16.20 2.01
C ASP A 151 -0.68 16.87 1.19
N GLY A 152 0.48 17.10 1.83
CA GLY A 152 1.67 17.66 1.16
C GLY A 152 2.31 16.72 0.15
N PHE A 153 2.34 15.42 0.44
CA PHE A 153 2.86 14.40 -0.47
C PHE A 153 1.96 14.25 -1.71
N HIS A 154 0.64 14.23 -1.53
CA HIS A 154 -0.34 14.29 -2.64
C HIS A 154 -0.10 15.50 -3.53
N ALA A 155 0.05 16.69 -2.94
CA ALA A 155 0.32 17.91 -3.70
C ALA A 155 1.63 17.83 -4.50
N LEU A 156 2.67 17.20 -3.93
CA LEU A 156 3.96 16.99 -4.57
C LEU A 156 3.88 16.04 -5.77
N CYS A 157 3.02 15.02 -5.70
CA CYS A 157 2.81 14.05 -6.78
C CYS A 157 1.78 14.48 -7.83
N SER A 158 1.06 15.59 -7.62
CA SER A 158 -0.14 15.99 -8.38
C SER A 158 0.00 16.04 -9.91
N GLN A 159 1.21 16.21 -10.44
CA GLN A 159 1.46 16.26 -11.88
C GLN A 159 1.55 14.88 -12.55
N GLU A 160 1.74 13.81 -11.78
CA GLU A 160 1.89 12.44 -12.29
C GLU A 160 1.18 11.37 -11.44
N SER A 161 0.19 11.79 -10.67
CA SER A 161 -0.62 10.91 -9.82
C SER A 161 -2.05 10.74 -10.32
N ILE A 162 -2.62 9.56 -10.09
CA ILE A 162 -4.05 9.30 -10.13
C ILE A 162 -4.52 8.90 -8.72
N THR A 163 -5.60 9.50 -8.25
CA THR A 163 -6.30 9.08 -7.03
C THR A 163 -7.67 8.55 -7.41
N VAL A 164 -7.99 7.34 -6.97
CA VAL A 164 -9.29 6.69 -7.19
C VAL A 164 -9.86 6.17 -5.88
N ASP A 165 -11.17 6.29 -5.72
CA ASP A 165 -11.92 5.62 -4.65
C ASP A 165 -12.28 4.18 -5.06
N ARG A 166 -12.47 3.92 -6.36
CA ARG A 166 -12.92 2.61 -6.86
C ARG A 166 -12.52 2.34 -8.31
N PRO A 167 -12.55 1.07 -8.77
CA PRO A 167 -12.15 0.70 -10.13
C PRO A 167 -12.86 1.47 -11.25
N GLU A 168 -14.12 1.88 -11.06
CA GLU A 168 -14.89 2.61 -12.07
C GLU A 168 -14.34 4.01 -12.36
N GLU A 169 -13.47 4.54 -11.50
CA GLU A 169 -12.84 5.85 -11.66
C GLU A 169 -11.50 5.77 -12.40
N ILE A 170 -11.00 4.56 -12.70
CA ILE A 170 -9.82 4.37 -13.53
C ILE A 170 -10.12 4.91 -14.94
N PRO A 171 -9.33 5.88 -15.46
CA PRO A 171 -9.56 6.42 -16.79
C PRO A 171 -9.48 5.33 -17.87
N ALA A 172 -10.49 5.25 -18.73
CA ALA A 172 -10.50 4.29 -19.86
C ALA A 172 -9.32 4.48 -20.82
N VAL A 173 -8.83 5.72 -20.94
CA VAL A 173 -7.62 6.08 -21.67
C VAL A 173 -6.74 6.90 -20.75
N LEU A 174 -5.54 6.41 -20.49
CA LEU A 174 -4.54 7.13 -19.71
C LEU A 174 -3.85 8.20 -20.56
N PRO A 175 -3.33 9.28 -19.94
CA PRO A 175 -2.53 10.28 -20.64
C PRO A 175 -1.32 9.67 -21.37
N ALA A 176 -0.81 10.38 -22.38
CA ALA A 176 0.35 9.92 -23.17
C ALA A 176 1.58 9.62 -22.31
N THR A 177 1.85 10.46 -21.31
CA THR A 177 2.76 10.13 -20.21
C THR A 177 1.97 9.42 -19.13
N ARG A 178 2.22 8.12 -18.95
CA ARG A 178 1.50 7.34 -17.95
C ARG A 178 1.83 7.84 -16.54
N PRO A 179 0.84 8.08 -15.66
CA PRO A 179 1.09 8.40 -14.27
C PRO A 179 1.76 7.23 -13.56
N ARG A 180 2.86 7.52 -12.86
CA ARG A 180 3.61 6.54 -12.06
C ARG A 180 3.03 6.38 -10.67
N VAL A 181 2.34 7.39 -10.15
CA VAL A 181 1.81 7.40 -8.78
C VAL A 181 0.33 7.09 -8.79
N TRP A 182 -0.08 6.12 -7.98
CA TRP A 182 -1.48 5.75 -7.82
C TRP A 182 -1.83 5.76 -6.33
N PHE A 183 -2.90 6.46 -6.00
CA PHE A 183 -3.52 6.45 -4.68
C PHE A 183 -4.88 5.75 -4.77
N LEU A 184 -5.08 4.74 -3.94
CA LEU A 184 -6.39 4.11 -3.73
C LEU A 184 -6.87 4.48 -2.33
N GLU A 185 -7.85 5.37 -2.27
CA GLU A 185 -8.27 5.99 -1.02
C GLU A 185 -9.79 6.09 -0.98
N HIS A 186 -10.43 5.37 -0.07
CA HIS A 186 -11.88 5.48 0.01
C HIS A 186 -12.31 6.84 0.55
N ASP A 187 -13.36 7.38 -0.03
CA ASP A 187 -14.00 8.61 0.43
C ASP A 187 -14.43 8.52 1.88
N GLY A 188 -15.05 7.38 2.23
CA GLY A 188 -15.46 7.04 3.59
C GLY A 188 -14.39 6.42 4.49
N ASP A 189 -13.11 6.35 4.09
CA ASP A 189 -12.08 5.73 4.93
C ASP A 189 -11.71 6.62 6.14
N PRO A 190 -12.08 6.26 7.37
CA PRO A 190 -11.74 7.06 8.53
C PRO A 190 -10.22 7.24 8.71
N VAL A 191 -9.39 6.31 8.24
CA VAL A 191 -7.92 6.36 8.35
C VAL A 191 -7.34 7.47 7.46
N VAL A 192 -7.78 7.55 6.21
CA VAL A 192 -7.40 8.62 5.26
C VAL A 192 -7.96 9.97 5.69
N ARG A 193 -9.18 9.96 6.26
CA ARG A 193 -9.86 11.18 6.68
C ARG A 193 -9.38 11.70 8.04
N PHE A 194 -8.79 10.83 8.87
CA PHE A 194 -8.29 11.18 10.20
C PHE A 194 -7.18 12.24 10.14
N ARG A 195 -7.37 13.32 10.90
CA ARG A 195 -6.39 14.39 11.03
C ARG A 195 -6.60 15.14 12.35
N PRO A 196 -5.52 15.55 13.06
CA PRO A 196 -5.64 16.32 14.31
C PRO A 196 -6.48 17.60 14.18
N ALA A 197 -6.46 18.21 13.00
CA ALA A 197 -7.23 19.41 12.70
C ALA A 197 -8.76 19.22 12.87
N LEU A 198 -9.29 17.99 12.86
CA LEU A 198 -10.71 17.72 13.11
C LEU A 198 -11.20 18.18 14.48
N ILE A 199 -10.29 18.39 15.44
CA ILE A 199 -10.63 18.92 16.77
C ILE A 199 -11.27 20.31 16.66
N SER A 200 -10.72 21.18 15.81
CA SER A 200 -11.07 22.61 15.74
C SER A 200 -11.57 23.07 14.37
N THR A 201 -11.27 22.31 13.32
CA THR A 201 -11.48 22.72 11.93
C THR A 201 -12.34 21.71 11.20
N ARG A 202 -13.40 22.20 10.56
CA ARG A 202 -14.25 21.40 9.68
C ARG A 202 -13.42 20.95 8.47
N PRO A 203 -13.44 19.65 8.12
CA PRO A 203 -12.74 19.17 6.94
C PRO A 203 -13.53 19.46 5.65
N ALA A 204 -12.83 19.54 4.53
CA ALA A 204 -13.44 19.70 3.21
C ALA A 204 -14.34 18.52 2.81
N TRP A 205 -14.10 17.31 3.35
CA TRP A 205 -14.88 16.10 3.07
C TRP A 205 -16.19 15.98 3.89
N LEU A 206 -16.48 16.93 4.80
CA LEU A 206 -17.81 17.11 5.41
C LEU A 206 -18.29 18.56 5.23
N PRO A 207 -18.61 18.98 4.00
CA PRO A 207 -19.11 20.32 3.75
C PRO A 207 -20.55 20.50 4.25
N LEU A 208 -20.97 21.76 4.35
CA LEU A 208 -22.31 22.14 4.85
C LEU A 208 -23.43 21.95 3.83
N ASP A 209 -23.09 21.90 2.54
CA ASP A 209 -24.04 21.74 1.44
C ASP A 209 -24.50 20.27 1.27
N GLY A 210 -23.96 19.35 2.08
CA GLY A 210 -24.30 17.94 2.06
C GLY A 210 -23.55 17.14 0.99
N THR A 211 -22.82 17.78 0.07
CA THR A 211 -22.01 17.10 -0.94
C THR A 211 -20.91 16.29 -0.26
N ARG A 212 -20.86 14.98 -0.48
CA ARG A 212 -19.85 14.14 0.19
C ARG A 212 -19.47 12.99 -0.71
N GLY A 213 -18.26 12.48 -0.49
CA GLY A 213 -17.77 11.32 -1.19
C GLY A 213 -18.54 10.04 -0.87
N ARG A 214 -18.28 8.98 -1.64
CA ARG A 214 -18.98 7.70 -1.50
C ARG A 214 -18.81 7.13 -0.08
N ASN A 215 -19.83 6.45 0.42
CA ASN A 215 -19.83 5.75 1.71
C ASN A 215 -19.61 6.62 2.96
N ILE A 216 -19.67 7.96 2.85
CA ILE A 216 -19.76 8.86 4.01
C ILE A 216 -21.24 8.95 4.43
N PRO A 217 -21.63 8.55 5.66
CA PRO A 217 -23.02 8.54 6.08
C PRO A 217 -23.65 9.94 5.98
N GLU A 218 -24.87 10.07 5.44
CA GLU A 218 -25.56 11.37 5.28
C GLU A 218 -25.77 12.10 6.61
N SER A 219 -26.03 11.33 7.67
CA SER A 219 -26.21 11.84 9.04
C SER A 219 -24.91 12.30 9.70
N MET A 220 -23.74 11.97 9.12
CA MET A 220 -22.46 12.39 9.65
C MET A 220 -22.31 13.90 9.48
N THR A 221 -22.18 14.59 10.61
CA THR A 221 -21.97 16.04 10.67
C THR A 221 -20.73 16.31 11.48
N TRP A 222 -19.86 17.21 10.98
CA TRP A 222 -18.69 17.60 11.75
C TRP A 222 -19.11 18.31 13.03
N ARG A 223 -18.78 17.69 14.15
CA ARG A 223 -18.89 18.25 15.50
C ARG A 223 -17.46 18.42 16.07
N PRO A 224 -17.05 19.63 16.48
CA PRO A 224 -15.74 19.89 17.08
C PRO A 224 -15.44 18.90 18.21
N GLY A 225 -14.23 18.35 18.25
CA GLY A 225 -13.81 17.32 19.22
C GLY A 225 -14.44 15.94 19.01
N ILE A 226 -15.77 15.83 18.87
CA ILE A 226 -16.48 14.54 18.74
C ILE A 226 -16.05 13.78 17.49
N THR A 227 -15.97 14.46 16.35
CA THR A 227 -15.59 13.83 15.06
C THR A 227 -14.17 13.27 15.11
N TYR A 228 -13.27 13.92 15.86
CA TYR A 228 -11.90 13.45 16.06
C TYR A 228 -11.88 12.14 16.86
N PHE A 229 -12.58 12.08 17.99
CA PHE A 229 -12.66 10.85 18.80
C PHE A 229 -13.38 9.71 18.07
N GLN A 230 -14.45 10.02 17.32
CA GLN A 230 -15.14 9.02 16.51
C GLN A 230 -14.25 8.46 15.40
N SER A 231 -13.60 9.32 14.61
CA SER A 231 -12.66 8.88 13.56
C SER A 231 -11.45 8.13 14.14
N PHE A 232 -11.01 8.48 15.35
CA PHE A 232 -9.94 7.78 16.06
C PHE A 232 -10.36 6.37 16.47
N VAL A 233 -11.55 6.22 17.08
CA VAL A 233 -12.12 4.90 17.43
C VAL A 233 -12.34 4.07 16.16
N ASP A 234 -12.92 4.66 15.12
CA ASP A 234 -13.15 3.97 13.86
C ASP A 234 -11.84 3.53 13.21
N THR A 235 -10.78 4.36 13.23
CA THR A 235 -9.43 3.98 12.79
C THR A 235 -8.88 2.78 13.56
N MET A 236 -9.14 2.70 14.88
CA MET A 236 -8.69 1.59 15.72
C MET A 236 -9.40 0.26 15.38
N PHE A 237 -10.62 0.33 14.84
CA PHE A 237 -11.43 -0.84 14.49
C PHE A 237 -11.59 -1.07 12.97
N ALA A 238 -11.05 -0.18 12.13
CA ALA A 238 -11.22 -0.21 10.67
C ALA A 238 -10.61 -1.45 10.00
N THR A 239 -9.75 -2.18 10.70
CA THR A 239 -9.13 -3.43 10.23
C THR A 239 -9.94 -4.68 10.61
N ASN A 240 -11.11 -4.55 11.25
CA ASN A 240 -11.93 -5.70 11.65
C ASN A 240 -12.80 -6.18 10.48
N VAL A 241 -12.14 -6.81 9.51
CA VAL A 241 -12.75 -7.23 8.26
C VAL A 241 -13.35 -8.63 8.41
N LYS A 242 -14.56 -8.85 7.91
CA LYS A 242 -15.21 -10.17 7.91
C LYS A 242 -14.71 -10.99 6.72
N PRO A 243 -14.14 -12.19 6.94
CA PRO A 243 -13.80 -13.09 5.84
C PRO A 243 -15.00 -13.39 4.94
N GLY A 244 -14.80 -13.37 3.62
CA GLY A 244 -15.83 -13.66 2.62
C GLY A 244 -16.74 -12.49 2.23
N ASP A 245 -16.70 -11.38 2.98
CA ASP A 245 -17.42 -10.14 2.66
C ASP A 245 -16.43 -9.13 2.08
N PHE A 246 -16.39 -9.01 0.76
CA PHE A 246 -15.48 -8.11 0.02
C PHE A 246 -16.23 -6.83 -0.33
N GLN A 247 -16.29 -5.91 0.62
CA GLN A 247 -16.95 -4.62 0.42
C GLN A 247 -15.89 -3.56 0.14
N SER A 248 -16.11 -2.76 -0.90
CA SER A 248 -15.36 -1.53 -1.18
C SER A 248 -15.84 -0.44 -0.20
N LEU A 249 -15.45 -0.58 1.08
CA LEU A 249 -15.99 0.18 2.21
C LEU A 249 -14.94 0.39 3.30
N GLY A 250 -14.87 1.63 3.81
CA GLY A 250 -13.97 1.97 4.92
C GLY A 250 -12.51 1.71 4.55
N HIS A 251 -11.78 0.99 5.41
CA HIS A 251 -10.38 0.65 5.18
C HIS A 251 -10.19 -0.76 4.56
N ASP A 252 -11.24 -1.35 4.00
CA ASP A 252 -11.16 -2.62 3.27
C ASP A 252 -11.08 -2.38 1.76
N TYR A 253 -9.88 -2.53 1.20
CA TYR A 253 -9.59 -2.28 -0.22
C TYR A 253 -9.57 -3.56 -1.08
N ARG A 254 -9.88 -4.73 -0.51
CA ARG A 254 -9.70 -6.02 -1.19
C ARG A 254 -10.56 -6.17 -2.44
N ALA A 255 -11.71 -5.49 -2.50
CA ALA A 255 -12.60 -5.48 -3.65
C ALA A 255 -12.06 -4.66 -4.84
N ASP A 256 -11.13 -3.74 -4.59
CA ASP A 256 -10.69 -2.73 -5.54
C ASP A 256 -9.24 -2.98 -6.00
N LEU A 257 -8.45 -3.67 -5.18
CA LEU A 257 -7.03 -3.93 -5.42
C LEU A 257 -6.74 -4.67 -6.73
N GLY A 258 -7.61 -5.57 -7.19
CA GLY A 258 -7.38 -6.34 -8.41
C GLY A 258 -7.28 -5.44 -9.65
N ALA A 259 -8.33 -4.66 -9.91
CA ALA A 259 -8.35 -3.69 -10.99
C ALA A 259 -7.32 -2.56 -10.80
N VAL A 260 -7.21 -1.98 -9.61
CA VAL A 260 -6.32 -0.83 -9.37
C VAL A 260 -4.84 -1.21 -9.45
N THR A 261 -4.44 -2.38 -8.94
CA THR A 261 -3.06 -2.86 -9.08
C THR A 261 -2.71 -3.15 -10.54
N THR A 262 -3.63 -3.77 -11.27
CA THR A 262 -3.46 -4.05 -12.71
C THR A 262 -3.23 -2.75 -13.49
N ALA A 263 -4.04 -1.71 -13.22
CA ALA A 263 -3.88 -0.40 -13.81
C ALA A 263 -2.60 0.30 -13.35
N ALA A 264 -2.31 0.34 -12.05
CA ALA A 264 -1.16 1.06 -11.51
C ALA A 264 0.18 0.53 -12.08
N TYR A 265 0.32 -0.79 -12.23
CA TYR A 265 1.56 -1.42 -12.67
C TYR A 265 1.64 -1.69 -14.17
N ASP A 266 0.63 -1.26 -14.93
CA ASP A 266 0.55 -1.47 -16.38
C ASP A 266 0.65 -2.96 -16.73
N LEU A 267 -0.15 -3.78 -16.05
CA LEU A 267 -0.14 -5.23 -16.26
C LEU A 267 -1.11 -5.61 -17.39
N PRO A 268 -0.72 -6.55 -18.27
CA PRO A 268 -1.55 -6.95 -19.39
C PRO A 268 -2.73 -7.80 -18.89
N ALA A 269 -3.94 -7.24 -18.91
CA ALA A 269 -5.17 -7.96 -18.65
C ALA A 269 -6.29 -7.42 -19.55
N ASP A 270 -6.88 -8.28 -20.38
CA ASP A 270 -8.15 -7.98 -21.04
C ASP A 270 -9.31 -8.12 -20.02
N SER A 271 -10.51 -7.69 -20.41
CA SER A 271 -11.68 -7.71 -19.52
C SER A 271 -12.03 -9.11 -19.01
N VAL A 272 -11.79 -10.15 -19.82
CA VAL A 272 -12.02 -11.55 -19.45
C VAL A 272 -11.00 -12.02 -18.42
N THR A 273 -9.73 -11.68 -18.62
CA THR A 273 -8.63 -11.99 -17.70
C THR A 273 -8.81 -11.24 -16.38
N ALA A 274 -9.18 -9.97 -16.42
CA ALA A 274 -9.48 -9.17 -15.23
C ALA A 274 -10.64 -9.78 -14.42
N ALA A 275 -11.75 -10.15 -15.06
CA ALA A 275 -12.88 -10.78 -14.38
C ALA A 275 -12.50 -12.13 -13.73
N ARG A 276 -11.67 -12.93 -14.41
CA ARG A 276 -11.17 -14.20 -13.85
C ARG A 276 -10.20 -13.98 -12.69
N LEU A 277 -9.34 -12.98 -12.78
CA LEU A 277 -8.43 -12.58 -11.72
C LEU A 277 -9.22 -12.20 -10.47
N GLU A 278 -10.23 -11.33 -10.58
CA GLU A 278 -11.10 -10.94 -9.46
C GLU A 278 -11.75 -12.14 -8.77
N GLY A 279 -12.31 -13.07 -9.56
CA GLY A 279 -12.88 -14.31 -9.01
C GLY A 279 -11.84 -15.15 -8.26
N HIS A 280 -10.61 -15.23 -8.79
CA HIS A 280 -9.53 -16.00 -8.16
C HIS A 280 -8.99 -15.35 -6.89
N LEU A 281 -8.82 -14.03 -6.87
CA LEU A 281 -8.36 -13.28 -5.68
C LEU A 281 -9.31 -13.49 -4.50
N ARG A 282 -10.63 -13.50 -4.77
CA ARG A 282 -11.63 -13.77 -3.73
C ARG A 282 -11.50 -15.17 -3.13
N VAL A 283 -11.19 -16.16 -3.96
CA VAL A 283 -10.93 -17.54 -3.50
C VAL A 283 -9.67 -17.59 -2.63
N LEU A 284 -8.58 -16.96 -3.06
CA LEU A 284 -7.32 -16.92 -2.31
C LEU A 284 -7.50 -16.24 -0.94
N GLU A 285 -8.19 -15.11 -0.89
CA GLU A 285 -8.43 -14.36 0.34
C GLU A 285 -9.32 -15.16 1.32
N THR A 286 -10.37 -15.82 0.84
CA THR A 286 -11.18 -16.71 1.69
C THR A 286 -10.36 -17.88 2.23
N ALA A 287 -9.58 -18.57 1.38
CA ALA A 287 -8.74 -19.69 1.81
C ALA A 287 -7.68 -19.26 2.84
N LYS A 288 -7.09 -18.07 2.66
CA LYS A 288 -6.13 -17.50 3.60
C LYS A 288 -6.76 -17.19 4.95
N ALA A 289 -7.96 -16.62 4.96
CA ALA A 289 -8.68 -16.34 6.20
C ALA A 289 -9.03 -17.63 6.96
N GLU A 290 -9.41 -18.70 6.26
CA GLU A 290 -9.64 -20.02 6.86
C GLU A 290 -8.38 -20.60 7.50
N LEU A 291 -7.23 -20.50 6.82
CA LEU A 291 -5.94 -20.97 7.36
C LEU A 291 -5.50 -20.19 8.61
N ILE A 292 -5.68 -18.87 8.62
CA ILE A 292 -5.38 -18.03 9.80
C ILE A 292 -6.27 -18.45 10.96
N ALA A 293 -7.59 -18.59 10.74
CA ALA A 293 -8.53 -19.00 11.77
C ALA A 293 -8.24 -20.41 12.33
N GLN A 294 -7.70 -21.32 11.52
CA GLN A 294 -7.25 -22.64 11.98
C GLN A 294 -5.99 -22.56 12.83
N THR A 295 -5.04 -21.69 12.46
CA THR A 295 -3.77 -21.49 13.17
C THR A 295 -4.02 -20.89 14.56
N ASP A 296 -4.93 -19.92 14.66
CA ASP A 296 -5.31 -19.28 15.94
C ASP A 296 -6.01 -20.25 16.90
N LYS A 297 -6.75 -21.24 16.38
CA LYS A 297 -7.36 -22.30 17.19
C LYS A 297 -6.37 -23.35 17.69
N GLY A 298 -5.25 -23.55 17.00
CA GLY A 298 -4.21 -24.50 17.41
C GLY A 298 -3.20 -23.93 18.42
N ALA A 299 -3.21 -22.60 18.63
CA ALA A 299 -2.34 -21.91 19.58
C ALA A 299 -2.99 -21.63 20.95
N GLN A 300 -4.25 -22.05 21.14
CA GLN A 300 -4.99 -22.04 22.42
C GLN A 300 -4.97 -23.43 23.06
#